data_AF-A0AA37RPA2-F1
#
_entry.id   AF-A0AA37RPA2-F1
#
_cell.length_a   1.000
_cell.length_b   1.000
_cell.length_c   1.000
_cell.angle_alpha   90.00
_cell.angle_beta   90.00
_cell.angle_gamma   90.00
#
_symmetry.space_group_name_H-M   'P 1'
#
loop_
_entity.id
_entity.type
_entity.pdbx_description
1 polymer ?
#
loop_
_entity_poly.entity_id
_entity_poly.type
_entity_poly.pdbx_seq_one_letter_code
_entity_poly.pdbx_strand_id
1 'polypeptide(L)'
;MARTTTEVTRDTKTVMGVKTVVVHDFLTLEGTLAEDTFDWYAQDRDGTVWYFGEATTEFATDGTASTKGSFESGVDAALPGIIMAGRPQVGDQYRQEFAKGIAEDTGETLSLAGSENTPLTGPIQDLLVSKDLNLLDPDGPIENKYYARGIGLVLTLHVTGPPEREQAIAVERF
;
A
#
# COMPACT_ATOMS: atom_id res chain seq x y z
N MET A 1 2.44 -19.47 7.94
CA MET A 1 3.28 -18.34 7.49
C MET A 1 2.45 -17.46 6.58
N ALA A 2 2.47 -16.15 6.79
CA ALA A 2 1.82 -15.15 5.94
C ALA A 2 2.74 -14.80 4.75
N ARG A 3 2.15 -14.56 3.58
CA ARG A 3 2.86 -14.10 2.39
C ARG A 3 1.94 -13.26 1.51
N THR A 4 2.34 -12.02 1.30
CA THR A 4 1.77 -11.10 0.31
C THR A 4 2.52 -11.21 -1.02
N THR A 5 1.79 -11.13 -2.13
CA THR A 5 2.35 -11.06 -3.48
C THR A 5 1.67 -9.93 -4.23
N THR A 6 2.47 -8.99 -4.72
CA THR A 6 2.02 -7.85 -5.51
C THR A 6 2.49 -7.99 -6.95
N GLU A 7 1.56 -8.01 -7.91
CA GLU A 7 1.82 -8.13 -9.34
C GLU A 7 1.34 -6.88 -10.09
N VAL A 8 2.24 -6.20 -10.78
CA VAL A 8 1.86 -5.15 -11.74
C VAL A 8 1.40 -5.82 -13.02
N THR A 9 0.10 -5.79 -13.27
CA THR A 9 -0.49 -6.48 -14.42
C THR A 9 -0.34 -5.66 -15.72
N ARG A 10 -0.78 -6.25 -16.84
CA ARG A 10 -0.94 -5.54 -18.13
C ARG A 10 -2.30 -4.87 -18.28
N ASP A 11 -3.19 -5.09 -17.32
CA ASP A 11 -4.55 -4.62 -17.37
C ASP A 11 -4.65 -3.18 -16.89
N THR A 12 -5.69 -2.50 -17.38
CA THR A 12 -5.93 -1.10 -17.07
C THR A 12 -7.41 -0.86 -16.85
N LYS A 13 -7.74 0.01 -15.90
CA LYS A 13 -9.11 0.47 -15.65
C LYS A 13 -9.18 1.97 -15.89
N THR A 14 -10.34 2.50 -16.25
CA THR A 14 -10.54 3.95 -16.29
C THR A 14 -11.39 4.36 -15.10
N VAL A 15 -10.82 5.15 -14.19
CA VAL A 15 -11.48 5.66 -12.99
C VAL A 15 -11.45 7.18 -13.05
N MET A 16 -12.60 7.84 -12.89
CA MET A 16 -12.73 9.31 -13.03
C MET A 16 -12.13 9.88 -14.34
N GLY A 17 -12.12 9.11 -15.42
CA GLY A 17 -11.54 9.51 -16.71
C GLY A 17 -10.01 9.37 -16.81
N VAL A 18 -9.34 8.89 -15.76
CA VAL A 18 -7.91 8.59 -15.75
C VAL A 18 -7.70 7.09 -16.02
N LYS A 19 -6.81 6.76 -16.95
CA LYS A 19 -6.39 5.38 -17.20
C LYS A 19 -5.41 4.95 -16.10
N THR A 20 -5.81 4.00 -15.27
CA THR A 20 -5.02 3.41 -14.20
C THR A 20 -4.45 2.06 -14.63
N VAL A 21 -3.31 1.67 -14.05
CA VAL A 21 -2.77 0.31 -14.11
C VAL A 21 -3.42 -0.50 -13.00
N VAL A 22 -3.83 -1.73 -13.33
CA VAL A 22 -4.31 -2.69 -12.33
C VAL A 22 -3.12 -3.38 -11.70
N VAL A 23 -3.02 -3.33 -10.38
CA VAL A 23 -2.06 -4.10 -9.58
C VAL A 23 -2.85 -5.15 -8.81
N HIS A 24 -2.42 -6.41 -8.89
CA HIS A 24 -3.02 -7.52 -8.18
C HIS A 24 -2.21 -7.79 -6.92
N ASP A 25 -2.78 -7.52 -5.76
CA ASP A 25 -2.19 -7.84 -4.46
C ASP A 25 -3.01 -8.94 -3.80
N PHE A 26 -2.34 -9.98 -3.28
CA PHE A 26 -3.03 -11.02 -2.55
C PHE A 26 -2.22 -11.57 -1.39
N LEU A 27 -2.92 -11.86 -0.30
CA LEU A 27 -2.38 -12.41 0.93
C LEU A 27 -2.72 -13.90 1.03
N THR A 28 -1.71 -14.71 1.33
CA THR A 28 -1.91 -16.11 1.74
C THR A 28 -1.48 -16.33 3.19
N LEU A 29 -2.31 -17.05 3.95
CA LEU A 29 -2.02 -17.53 5.29
C LEU A 29 -1.90 -19.05 5.26
N GLU A 30 -0.70 -19.57 5.53
CA GLU A 30 -0.43 -21.01 5.50
C GLU A 30 -0.78 -21.67 4.16
N GLY A 31 -0.59 -20.91 3.07
CA GLY A 31 -0.90 -21.35 1.70
C GLY A 31 -2.38 -21.25 1.32
N THR A 32 -3.23 -20.74 2.22
CA THR A 32 -4.66 -20.48 1.94
C THR A 32 -4.84 -19.00 1.62
N LEU A 33 -5.60 -18.67 0.57
CA LEU A 33 -5.93 -17.29 0.20
C LEU A 33 -6.74 -16.64 1.33
N ALA A 34 -6.25 -15.51 1.84
CA ALA A 34 -6.87 -14.74 2.90
C ALA A 34 -7.38 -13.38 2.40
N GLU A 35 -6.75 -12.82 1.37
CA GLU A 35 -7.18 -11.59 0.72
C GLU A 35 -6.81 -11.61 -0.77
N ASP A 36 -7.67 -11.03 -1.61
CA ASP A 36 -7.51 -10.91 -3.05
C ASP A 36 -7.96 -9.53 -3.53
N THR A 37 -7.00 -8.69 -3.91
CA THR A 37 -7.18 -7.24 -4.09
C THR A 37 -6.69 -6.77 -5.46
N PHE A 38 -7.54 -6.04 -6.18
CA PHE A 38 -7.19 -5.35 -7.42
C PHE A 38 -7.15 -3.85 -7.22
N ASP A 39 -5.95 -3.31 -7.09
CA ASP A 39 -5.66 -1.90 -6.92
C ASP A 39 -5.58 -1.14 -8.24
N TRP A 40 -5.92 0.16 -8.20
CA TRP A 40 -5.85 1.04 -9.36
C TRP A 40 -4.92 2.23 -9.12
N TYR A 41 -3.77 2.23 -9.80
CA TYR A 41 -2.77 3.30 -9.67
C TYR A 41 -2.60 4.11 -10.97
N ALA A 42 -2.25 5.38 -10.85
CA ALA A 42 -1.73 6.17 -11.96
C ALA A 42 -0.62 7.12 -11.50
N GLN A 43 0.30 7.45 -12.39
CA GLN A 43 1.37 8.43 -12.12
C GLN A 43 1.16 9.69 -12.95
N ASP A 44 1.26 10.85 -12.31
CA ASP A 44 1.21 12.13 -13.01
C ASP A 44 2.59 12.57 -13.56
N ARG A 45 2.61 13.72 -14.25
CA ARG A 45 3.84 14.23 -14.90
C ARG A 45 4.90 14.73 -13.92
N ASP A 46 4.51 15.03 -12.69
CA ASP A 46 5.43 15.48 -11.64
C ASP A 46 5.99 14.29 -10.83
N GLY A 47 5.53 13.07 -11.15
CA GLY A 47 6.00 11.81 -10.59
C GLY A 47 5.17 11.30 -9.41
N THR A 48 4.12 12.01 -9.02
CA THR A 48 3.23 11.58 -7.93
C THR A 48 2.43 10.37 -8.38
N VAL A 49 2.46 9.32 -7.55
CA VAL A 49 1.67 8.11 -7.74
C VAL A 49 0.38 8.25 -6.93
N TRP A 50 -0.72 8.23 -7.68
CA TRP A 50 -2.08 8.34 -7.21
C TRP A 50 -2.70 6.95 -7.04
N TYR A 51 -3.48 6.78 -5.99
CA TYR A 51 -4.26 5.59 -5.71
C TYR A 51 -5.74 5.90 -5.87
N PHE A 52 -6.39 5.20 -6.80
CA PHE A 52 -7.79 5.43 -7.17
C PHE A 52 -8.77 4.51 -6.45
N GLY A 53 -8.26 3.62 -5.61
CA GLY A 53 -9.03 2.63 -4.86
C GLY A 53 -8.77 1.21 -5.34
N GLU A 54 -9.61 0.31 -4.85
CA GLU A 54 -9.43 -1.13 -4.92
C GLU A 54 -10.76 -1.89 -5.03
N ALA A 55 -10.67 -3.08 -5.62
CA ALA A 55 -11.63 -4.15 -5.43
C ALA A 55 -10.96 -5.28 -4.62
N THR A 56 -11.20 -5.29 -3.32
CA THR A 56 -10.71 -6.31 -2.38
C THR A 56 -11.78 -7.33 -2.01
N THR A 57 -11.35 -8.58 -1.81
CA THR A 57 -12.12 -9.64 -1.15
C THR A 57 -11.28 -10.28 -0.05
N GLU A 58 -11.75 -10.12 1.20
CA GLU A 58 -11.20 -10.80 2.37
C GLU A 58 -11.92 -12.13 2.62
N PHE A 59 -11.17 -13.16 3.00
CA PHE A 59 -11.69 -14.50 3.29
C PHE A 59 -11.47 -14.87 4.76
N ALA A 60 -12.57 -15.09 5.48
CA ALA A 60 -12.54 -15.57 6.85
C ALA A 60 -12.19 -17.07 6.92
N THR A 61 -11.74 -17.53 8.09
CA THR A 61 -11.38 -18.94 8.32
C THR A 61 -12.54 -19.92 8.17
N ASP A 62 -13.79 -19.44 8.26
CA ASP A 62 -15.01 -20.22 8.03
C ASP A 62 -15.45 -20.25 6.55
N GLY A 63 -14.69 -19.60 5.66
CA GLY A 63 -14.95 -19.50 4.23
C GLY A 63 -15.87 -18.35 3.83
N THR A 64 -16.29 -17.50 4.75
CA THR A 64 -17.05 -16.28 4.43
C THR A 64 -16.18 -15.28 3.69
N ALA A 65 -16.71 -14.68 2.63
CA ALA A 65 -16.04 -13.63 1.86
C ALA A 65 -16.67 -12.25 2.15
N SER A 66 -15.83 -11.22 2.23
CA SER A 66 -16.23 -9.83 2.47
C SER A 66 -15.53 -8.90 1.48
N THR A 67 -16.28 -7.98 0.87
CA THR A 67 -15.73 -6.95 -0.04
C THR A 67 -15.83 -5.56 0.58
N LYS A 68 -15.92 -5.47 1.91
CA LYS A 68 -16.26 -4.22 2.61
C LYS A 68 -15.18 -3.14 2.51
N GLY A 69 -13.91 -3.51 2.32
CA GLY A 69 -12.81 -2.58 2.09
C GLY A 69 -12.83 -1.94 0.69
N SER A 70 -13.54 -2.53 -0.27
CA SER A 70 -13.53 -2.05 -1.65
C SER A 70 -14.07 -0.63 -1.77
N PHE A 71 -13.34 0.22 -2.49
CA PHE A 71 -13.80 1.56 -2.85
C PHE A 71 -13.28 1.98 -4.22
N GLU A 72 -14.03 2.86 -4.90
CA GLU A 72 -13.61 3.43 -6.18
C GLU A 72 -13.75 4.94 -6.14
N SER A 73 -12.67 5.66 -6.47
CA SER A 73 -12.69 7.11 -6.57
C SER A 73 -13.76 7.61 -7.53
N GLY A 74 -14.52 8.62 -7.12
CA GLY A 74 -15.67 9.16 -7.85
C GLY A 74 -17.00 8.45 -7.57
N VAL A 75 -17.00 7.35 -6.81
CA VAL A 75 -18.20 6.71 -6.26
C VAL A 75 -18.38 7.15 -4.81
N ASP A 76 -19.61 7.46 -4.39
CA ASP A 76 -19.95 7.82 -3.01
C ASP A 76 -19.05 8.90 -2.37
N ALA A 77 -18.64 9.87 -3.19
CA ALA A 77 -17.72 10.96 -2.85
C ALA A 77 -16.31 10.53 -2.45
N ALA A 78 -15.91 9.28 -2.74
CA ALA A 78 -14.54 8.86 -2.60
C ALA A 78 -13.62 9.63 -3.55
N LEU A 79 -12.40 9.94 -3.09
CA LEU A 79 -11.40 10.69 -3.87
C LEU A 79 -10.11 9.88 -3.99
N PRO A 80 -9.34 10.08 -5.07
CA PRO A 80 -8.04 9.45 -5.18
C PRO A 80 -7.08 10.04 -4.15
N GLY A 81 -6.27 9.20 -3.54
CA GLY A 81 -5.20 9.59 -2.63
C GLY A 81 -3.83 9.55 -3.29
N ILE A 82 -2.80 9.88 -2.51
CA ILE A 82 -1.40 9.83 -2.91
C ILE A 82 -0.78 8.64 -2.19
N ILE A 83 -0.31 7.62 -2.93
CA ILE A 83 0.44 6.51 -2.32
C ILE A 83 1.94 6.83 -2.22
N MET A 84 2.45 7.66 -3.15
CA MET A 84 3.84 8.10 -3.16
C MET A 84 3.95 9.47 -3.83
N ALA A 85 4.46 10.48 -3.11
CA ALA A 85 4.72 11.79 -3.68
C ALA A 85 5.87 11.74 -4.71
N GLY A 86 5.78 12.51 -5.79
CA GLY A 86 6.85 12.56 -6.80
C GLY A 86 8.13 13.25 -6.31
N ARG A 87 8.01 14.14 -5.32
CA ARG A 87 9.11 14.88 -4.68
C ARG A 87 8.86 14.96 -3.17
N PRO A 88 8.96 13.84 -2.45
CA PRO A 88 8.62 13.78 -1.03
C PRO A 88 9.58 14.65 -0.22
N GLN A 89 9.06 15.37 0.76
CA GLN A 89 9.80 16.14 1.75
C GLN A 89 9.46 15.62 3.15
N VAL A 90 10.45 15.63 4.04
CA VAL A 90 10.22 15.24 5.44
C VAL A 90 9.16 16.16 6.05
N GLY A 91 8.14 15.56 6.65
CA GLY A 91 6.97 16.23 7.21
C GLY A 91 5.80 16.40 6.24
N ASP A 92 5.93 16.02 4.96
CA ASP A 92 4.78 15.96 4.06
C ASP A 92 3.75 14.97 4.60
N GLN A 93 2.52 15.43 4.79
CA GLN A 93 1.37 14.64 5.21
C GLN A 93 0.35 14.58 4.06
N TYR A 94 -0.18 13.39 3.81
CA TYR A 94 -1.11 13.14 2.71
C TYR A 94 -2.11 12.04 3.08
N ARG A 95 -3.24 12.01 2.36
CA ARG A 95 -4.17 10.89 2.42
C ARG A 95 -3.80 9.89 1.34
N GLN A 96 -3.65 8.62 1.73
CA GLN A 96 -3.49 7.51 0.82
C GLN A 96 -4.87 7.07 0.30
N GLU A 97 -5.88 7.16 1.16
CA GLU A 97 -7.26 6.81 0.84
C GLU A 97 -8.24 7.88 1.32
N PHE A 98 -9.37 7.98 0.61
CA PHE A 98 -10.44 8.90 0.95
C PHE A 98 -11.79 8.30 0.56
N ALA A 99 -12.28 7.37 1.36
CA ALA A 99 -13.62 6.81 1.25
C ALA A 99 -14.26 6.73 2.64
N LYS A 100 -15.22 7.63 2.91
CA LYS A 100 -15.71 7.87 4.27
C LYS A 100 -16.27 6.60 4.92
N GLY A 101 -15.68 6.18 6.04
CA GLY A 101 -16.10 4.99 6.79
C GLY A 101 -15.81 3.66 6.08
N ILE A 102 -15.06 3.66 4.99
CA ILE A 102 -14.65 2.49 4.21
C ILE A 102 -13.12 2.36 4.22
N ALA A 103 -12.41 3.41 3.82
CA ALA A 103 -10.96 3.43 3.63
C ALA A 103 -10.44 4.86 3.87
N GLU A 104 -9.63 5.09 4.90
CA GLU A 104 -9.19 6.44 5.31
C GLU A 104 -7.71 6.49 5.71
N ASP A 105 -6.87 5.69 5.06
CA ASP A 105 -5.44 5.64 5.34
C ASP A 105 -4.72 6.95 5.00
N THR A 106 -3.70 7.27 5.81
CA THR A 106 -2.87 8.46 5.68
C THR A 106 -1.40 8.13 5.78
N GLY A 107 -0.58 8.91 5.08
CA GLY A 107 0.87 8.81 5.10
C GLY A 107 1.54 10.11 5.54
N GLU A 108 2.67 9.98 6.22
CA GLU A 108 3.59 11.06 6.54
C GLU A 108 5.02 10.67 6.15
N THR A 109 5.72 11.52 5.40
CA THR A 109 7.15 11.28 5.09
C THR A 109 8.00 11.57 6.32
N LEU A 110 8.56 10.52 6.94
CA LEU A 110 9.40 10.64 8.12
C LEU A 110 10.88 10.90 7.79
N SER A 111 11.39 10.27 6.74
CA SER A 111 12.82 10.33 6.41
C SER A 111 13.07 10.06 4.93
N LEU A 112 14.15 10.62 4.41
CA LEU A 112 14.74 10.29 3.10
C LEU A 112 16.14 9.66 3.23
N ALA A 113 16.57 9.43 4.47
CA ALA A 113 17.89 8.89 4.82
C ALA A 113 17.76 7.67 5.74
N GLY A 114 16.65 6.92 5.61
CA GLY A 114 16.43 5.69 6.36
C GLY A 114 17.47 4.62 6.00
N SER A 115 17.74 3.72 6.94
CA SER A 115 18.69 2.63 6.74
C SER A 115 18.17 1.35 7.38
N GLU A 116 18.25 0.23 6.67
CA GLU A 116 17.76 -1.06 7.13
C GLU A 116 18.57 -2.22 6.51
N ASN A 117 18.30 -3.44 6.97
CA ASN A 117 18.84 -4.66 6.37
C ASN A 117 17.68 -5.65 6.13
N THR A 118 17.46 -6.00 4.87
CA THR A 118 16.40 -6.93 4.45
C THR A 118 16.99 -8.11 3.66
N PRO A 119 16.31 -9.27 3.60
CA PRO A 119 16.75 -10.39 2.77
C PRO A 119 16.93 -10.03 1.28
N LEU A 120 16.08 -9.15 0.76
CA LEU A 120 16.12 -8.73 -0.65
C LEU A 120 17.30 -7.80 -0.97
N THR A 121 17.59 -6.85 -0.09
CA THR A 121 18.55 -5.77 -0.40
C THR A 121 19.90 -5.92 0.30
N GLY A 122 19.98 -6.74 1.36
CA GLY A 122 21.04 -6.63 2.34
C GLY A 122 20.99 -5.25 3.05
N PRO A 123 22.12 -4.80 3.64
CA PRO A 123 22.22 -3.47 4.24
C PRO A 123 22.05 -2.39 3.17
N ILE A 124 21.13 -1.46 3.41
CA ILE A 124 20.78 -0.38 2.48
C ILE A 124 20.53 0.92 3.25
N GLN A 125 20.83 2.05 2.61
CA GLN A 125 20.65 3.41 3.12
C GLN A 125 19.83 4.24 2.10
N ASP A 126 19.61 5.52 2.38
CA ASP A 126 18.85 6.45 1.53
C ASP A 126 17.42 5.94 1.25
N LEU A 127 16.83 5.25 2.23
CA LEU A 127 15.44 4.80 2.17
C LEU A 127 14.51 5.97 2.45
N LEU A 128 13.45 6.07 1.66
CA LEU A 128 12.28 6.83 2.06
C LEU A 128 11.55 6.05 3.14
N VAL A 129 11.21 6.71 4.24
CA VAL A 129 10.42 6.14 5.33
C VAL A 129 9.13 6.93 5.43
N SER A 130 7.99 6.27 5.28
CA SER A 130 6.69 6.83 5.63
C SER A 130 6.22 6.28 6.96
N LYS A 131 5.36 7.05 7.62
CA LYS A 131 4.47 6.60 8.68
C LYS A 131 3.08 6.47 8.08
N ASP A 132 2.47 5.32 8.25
CA ASP A 132 1.12 5.05 7.75
C ASP A 132 0.17 4.86 8.95
N LEU A 133 -1.06 5.38 8.82
CA LEU A 133 -2.11 5.34 9.82
C LEU A 133 -3.46 5.05 9.18
N ASN A 134 -4.21 4.11 9.74
CA ASN A 134 -5.61 3.91 9.44
C ASN A 134 -6.49 4.77 10.35
N LEU A 135 -7.17 5.78 9.78
CA LEU A 135 -8.03 6.67 10.57
C LEU A 135 -9.33 6.00 11.05
N LEU A 136 -9.70 4.86 10.48
CA LEU A 136 -10.84 4.05 10.92
C LEU A 136 -10.49 3.14 12.11
N ASP A 137 -9.20 2.86 12.32
CA ASP A 137 -8.69 2.12 13.47
C ASP A 137 -7.66 2.95 14.27
N PRO A 138 -8.11 3.95 15.05
CA PRO A 138 -7.21 4.86 15.77
C PRO A 138 -6.40 4.19 16.88
N ASP A 139 -6.82 3.00 17.34
CA ASP A 139 -6.10 2.20 18.33
C ASP A 139 -5.21 1.12 17.67
N GLY A 140 -5.26 1.01 16.35
CA GLY A 140 -4.46 0.10 15.54
C GLY A 140 -2.96 0.40 15.57
N PRO A 141 -2.14 -0.53 15.06
CA PRO A 141 -0.71 -0.31 14.96
C PRO A 141 -0.40 0.84 14.00
N ILE A 142 0.55 1.68 14.39
CA ILE A 142 1.18 2.64 13.49
C ILE A 142 2.26 1.88 12.74
N GLU A 143 2.31 2.06 11.43
CA GLU A 143 3.30 1.42 10.58
C GLU A 143 4.36 2.41 10.11
N ASN A 144 5.61 1.97 10.07
CA ASN A 144 6.64 2.62 9.27
C ASN A 144 6.93 1.76 8.03
N LYS A 145 6.79 2.35 6.84
CA LYS A 145 7.09 1.70 5.57
C LYS A 145 8.36 2.27 4.96
N TYR A 146 9.24 1.40 4.49
CA TYR A 146 10.56 1.73 3.98
C TYR A 146 10.62 1.40 2.49
N TYR A 147 10.97 2.40 1.68
CA TYR A 147 11.01 2.30 0.24
C TYR A 147 12.44 2.49 -0.27
N ALA A 148 12.91 1.53 -1.06
CA ALA A 148 14.20 1.60 -1.73
C ALA A 148 14.03 2.06 -3.19
N ARG A 149 14.89 3.00 -3.62
CA ARG A 149 14.87 3.52 -4.98
C ARG A 149 15.01 2.39 -6.00
N GLY A 150 14.11 2.39 -6.98
CA GLY A 150 14.09 1.39 -8.04
C GLY A 150 13.49 0.05 -7.64
N ILE A 151 13.22 -0.20 -6.35
CA ILE A 151 12.60 -1.45 -5.87
C ILE A 151 11.16 -1.19 -5.43
N GLY A 152 10.91 -0.14 -4.64
CA GLY A 152 9.63 0.09 -3.98
C GLY A 152 9.70 -0.29 -2.51
N LEU A 153 8.58 -0.75 -1.95
CA LEU A 153 8.47 -1.15 -0.55
C LEU A 153 9.39 -2.35 -0.28
N VAL A 154 10.26 -2.23 0.73
CA VAL A 154 11.18 -3.30 1.14
C VAL A 154 10.94 -3.80 2.55
N LEU A 155 10.30 -2.98 3.39
CA LEU A 155 10.04 -3.30 4.78
C LEU A 155 8.83 -2.50 5.32
N THR A 156 7.98 -3.16 6.08
CA THR A 156 6.95 -2.55 6.95
C THR A 156 7.21 -2.97 8.40
N LEU A 157 7.10 -2.02 9.33
CA LEU A 157 7.27 -2.25 10.76
C LEU A 157 6.11 -1.67 11.55
N HIS A 158 5.56 -2.43 12.48
CA HIS A 158 4.75 -1.85 13.55
C HIS A 158 5.64 -1.10 14.53
N VAL A 159 5.36 0.19 14.73
CA VAL A 159 6.05 1.03 15.72
C VAL A 159 5.23 1.25 16.99
N THR A 160 3.95 0.87 16.98
CA THR A 160 3.08 0.72 18.15
C THR A 160 2.38 -0.64 18.10
N GLY A 161 1.77 -1.07 19.20
CA GLY A 161 1.08 -2.35 19.26
C GLY A 161 2.03 -3.57 19.26
N PRO A 162 1.52 -4.76 18.91
CA PRO A 162 2.33 -5.96 18.78
C PRO A 162 3.42 -5.78 17.71
N PRO A 163 4.69 -6.12 18.00
CA PRO A 163 5.75 -6.01 17.03
C PRO A 163 5.50 -6.91 15.82
N GLU A 164 5.55 -6.31 14.63
CA GLU A 164 5.43 -6.99 13.35
C GLU A 164 6.49 -6.44 12.39
N ARG A 165 7.00 -7.34 11.53
CA ARG A 165 8.06 -7.04 10.56
C ARG A 165 7.79 -7.79 9.28
N GLU A 166 7.20 -7.10 8.31
CA GLU A 166 7.01 -7.62 6.95
C GLU A 166 8.14 -7.15 6.05
N GLN A 167 8.69 -8.04 5.22
CA GLN A 167 9.91 -7.78 4.47
C GLN A 167 9.77 -8.34 3.06
N ALA A 168 10.11 -7.54 2.06
CA ALA A 168 10.20 -8.04 0.70
C ALA A 168 11.33 -9.07 0.62
N ILE A 169 11.07 -10.20 -0.03
CA ILE A 169 12.02 -11.32 -0.15
C ILE A 169 12.45 -11.58 -1.60
N ALA A 170 11.64 -11.16 -2.58
CA ALA A 170 11.91 -11.35 -4.00
C ALA A 170 11.24 -10.24 -4.81
N VAL A 171 11.88 -9.83 -5.89
CA VAL A 171 11.31 -8.95 -6.92
C VAL A 171 11.73 -9.49 -8.28
N GLU A 172 10.76 -9.71 -9.14
CA GLU A 172 10.95 -10.18 -10.50
C GLU A 172 10.53 -9.09 -11.49
N ARG A 173 11.27 -8.96 -12.59
CA ARG A 173 10.96 -8.01 -13.68
C ARG A 173 10.87 -8.78 -14.98
N PHE A 174 9.84 -8.47 -15.77
CA PHE A 174 9.54 -9.16 -17.03
C PHE A 174 9.42 -8.16 -18.17
#